data_AF-A0A970V9L7-F1
#
_entry.id   AF-A0A970V9L7-F1
#
_cell.length_a   1.000
_cell.length_b   1.000
_cell.length_c   1.000
_cell.angle_alpha   90.00
_cell.angle_beta   90.00
_cell.angle_gamma   90.00
#
_symmetry.space_group_name_H-M   'P 1'
#
loop_
_entity.id
_entity.type
_entity.pdbx_description
1 polymer ?
#
loop_
_entity_poly.entity_id
_entity_poly.type
_entity_poly.pdbx_seq_one_letter_code
_entity_poly.pdbx_strand_id
1 'polypeptide(L)'
;MRNTFTITITDFRGARHYPIRQIAKTYALVVALCLLGTFLVGAGIIYWLSGRVETLNQELADLQHRRQLTQAEYVLLLEEHERLQQAIAEKEKELALVSDELGNIEIMIGLESNPGTDIKVRLDTASQTAIEKMIMLQSIPSGYPVEYRGKTSSFGYRTHPVKGTRAFHSGVDLRAPMGTPVYATADGVVEWAAYHKSSGLGNLVIISHNFGFTTYYGHLDRFAVKMGDFVRKGDLIAYSGNTGLSSGPHLHYEVRHLQRRLDPEPFMQWSLAQYDSLFEKETRVKWDSLARAVKERYSLVGRRLSLLEASSVEN
;
A
#
# COMPACT_ATOMS: atom_id res chain seq x y z
N MET A 1 75.65 59.89 81.11
CA MET A 1 75.08 58.81 81.95
C MET A 1 74.26 57.88 81.06
N ARG A 2 74.72 56.65 80.83
CA ARG A 2 73.93 55.58 80.23
C ARG A 2 74.07 54.37 81.16
N ASN A 3 73.06 54.11 81.99
CA ASN A 3 73.03 52.93 82.85
C ASN A 3 72.87 51.68 81.98
N THR A 4 73.91 50.86 81.90
CA THR A 4 73.86 49.55 81.25
C THR A 4 73.95 48.47 82.32
N PHE A 5 72.83 47.78 82.54
CA PHE A 5 72.77 46.62 83.42
C PHE A 5 73.42 45.41 82.72
N THR A 6 74.28 44.69 83.43
CA THR A 6 75.08 43.55 82.94
C THR A 6 74.79 42.35 83.83
N ILE A 7 74.38 41.22 83.23
CA ILE A 7 74.20 39.97 83.96
C ILE A 7 75.52 39.20 83.84
N THR A 8 76.07 38.80 84.99
CA THR A 8 77.31 38.03 85.06
C THR A 8 76.97 36.64 85.56
N ILE A 9 77.24 35.63 84.73
CA ILE A 9 77.03 34.23 85.08
C ILE A 9 78.41 33.63 85.33
N THR A 10 78.64 33.15 86.54
CA THR A 10 79.91 32.57 87.01
C THR A 10 79.76 31.06 87.18
N ASP A 11 80.62 30.32 86.50
CA ASP A 11 80.74 28.86 86.62
C ASP A 11 82.21 28.47 86.84
N PHE A 12 82.51 27.19 87.12
CA PHE A 12 83.85 26.66 87.47
C PHE A 12 84.93 26.86 86.39
N ARG A 13 84.58 27.40 85.21
CA ARG A 13 85.48 27.67 84.08
C ARG A 13 85.69 29.17 83.75
N GLY A 14 85.14 30.09 84.54
CA GLY A 14 85.35 31.54 84.39
C GLY A 14 84.07 32.38 84.30
N ALA A 15 84.19 33.70 84.54
CA ALA A 15 83.08 34.65 84.50
C ALA A 15 82.87 35.19 83.08
N ARG A 16 81.66 35.07 82.53
CA ARG A 16 81.26 35.76 81.29
C ARG A 16 80.26 36.86 81.61
N HIS A 17 80.55 38.08 81.14
CA HIS A 17 79.69 39.25 81.32
C HIS A 17 78.86 39.47 80.05
N TYR A 18 77.53 39.47 80.18
CA TYR A 18 76.64 39.78 79.07
C TYR A 18 75.88 41.07 79.37
N PRO A 19 76.06 42.14 78.57
CA PRO A 19 75.24 43.33 78.72
C PRO A 19 73.79 42.98 78.39
N ILE A 20 72.85 43.30 79.28
CA ILE A 20 71.41 42.96 79.14
C ILE A 20 70.87 43.49 77.81
N ARG A 21 71.36 44.65 77.36
CA ARG A 21 71.02 45.24 76.07
C ARG A 21 71.38 44.36 74.87
N GLN A 22 72.42 43.53 74.97
CA GLN A 22 72.83 42.61 73.89
C GLN A 22 71.95 41.36 73.88
N ILE A 23 71.67 40.72 75.03
CA ILE A 23 70.72 39.59 75.13
C ILE A 23 69.31 40.00 74.67
N ALA A 24 68.83 41.18 75.10
CA ALA A 24 67.54 41.71 74.68
C ALA A 24 67.47 41.96 73.16
N LYS A 25 68.57 42.42 72.54
CA LYS A 25 68.66 42.55 71.07
C LYS A 25 68.62 41.20 70.36
N THR A 26 69.32 40.17 70.88
CA THR A 26 69.30 38.84 70.26
C THR A 26 67.92 38.19 70.36
N TYR A 27 67.27 38.26 71.53
CA TYR A 27 65.90 37.77 71.68
C TYR A 27 64.90 38.57 70.83
N ALA A 28 65.00 39.90 70.79
CA ALA A 28 64.16 40.72 69.92
C ALA A 28 64.37 40.37 68.44
N LEU A 29 65.60 40.07 68.03
CA LEU A 29 65.92 39.65 66.66
C LEU A 29 65.39 38.24 66.34
N VAL A 30 65.48 37.29 67.27
CA VAL A 30 64.89 35.95 67.12
C VAL A 30 63.37 36.04 67.05
N VAL A 31 62.73 36.82 67.92
CA VAL A 31 61.28 37.05 67.89
C VAL A 31 60.88 37.73 66.58
N ALA A 32 61.62 38.74 66.13
CA ALA A 32 61.37 39.39 64.84
C ALA A 32 61.55 38.44 63.66
N LEU A 33 62.55 37.55 63.67
CA LEU A 33 62.74 36.52 62.65
C LEU A 33 61.64 35.46 62.67
N CYS A 34 61.17 35.05 63.85
CA CYS A 34 60.04 34.13 63.98
C CYS A 34 58.75 34.78 63.46
N LEU A 35 58.49 36.06 63.80
CA LEU A 35 57.35 36.82 63.29
C LEU A 35 57.43 37.04 61.77
N LEU A 36 58.63 37.30 61.24
CA LEU A 36 58.88 37.40 59.81
C LEU A 36 58.65 36.04 59.12
N GLY A 37 59.12 34.94 59.72
CA GLY A 37 58.95 33.59 59.21
C GLY A 37 57.48 33.16 59.16
N THR A 38 56.71 33.41 60.22
CA THR A 38 55.27 33.15 60.22
C THR A 38 54.53 34.02 59.22
N PHE A 39 54.94 35.29 59.06
CA PHE A 39 54.40 36.18 58.04
C PHE A 39 54.68 35.68 56.62
N LEU A 40 55.91 35.23 56.33
CA LEU A 40 56.30 34.69 55.02
C LEU A 40 55.57 33.38 54.68
N VAL A 41 55.43 32.48 55.66
CA VAL A 41 54.65 31.24 55.50
C VAL A 41 53.18 31.58 55.25
N GLY A 42 52.61 32.51 56.03
CA GLY A 42 51.24 32.99 55.81
C GLY A 42 51.05 33.60 54.42
N ALA A 43 51.98 34.44 53.97
CA ALA A 43 51.95 35.03 52.63
C ALA A 43 52.06 33.96 51.52
N GLY A 44 52.92 32.95 51.69
CA GLY A 44 53.05 31.83 50.76
C GLY A 44 51.78 30.97 50.67
N ILE A 45 51.14 30.70 51.82
CA ILE A 45 49.85 29.99 51.88
C ILE A 45 48.76 30.80 51.18
N ILE A 46 48.69 32.11 51.42
CA ILE A 46 47.73 33.00 50.77
C ILE A 46 47.94 33.01 49.24
N TYR A 47 49.18 33.09 48.77
CA TYR A 47 49.49 33.05 47.34
C TYR A 47 49.08 31.72 46.70
N TRP A 48 49.38 30.59 47.36
CA TRP A 48 48.99 29.26 46.88
C TRP A 48 47.47 29.08 46.86
N LEU A 49 46.77 29.51 47.92
CA LEU A 49 45.29 29.51 47.98
C LEU A 49 44.70 30.40 46.89
N SER A 50 45.25 31.59 46.67
CA SER A 50 44.80 32.51 45.61
C SER A 50 44.93 31.87 44.23
N GLY A 51 46.07 31.22 43.93
CA GLY A 51 46.26 30.49 42.68
C GLY A 51 45.29 29.32 42.53
N ARG A 52 45.01 28.58 43.62
CA ARG A 52 44.04 27.47 43.61
C ARG A 52 42.61 27.96 43.35
N VAL A 53 42.20 29.06 43.99
CA VAL A 53 40.90 29.70 43.76
C VAL A 53 40.75 30.15 42.31
N GLU A 54 41.80 30.71 41.71
CA GLU A 54 41.79 31.11 40.29
C GLU A 54 41.57 29.90 39.36
N THR A 55 42.30 28.80 39.58
CA THR A 55 42.11 27.57 38.77
C THR A 55 40.71 26.98 38.91
N LEU A 56 40.15 26.98 40.13
CA LEU A 56 38.79 26.51 40.39
C LEU A 56 37.74 27.39 39.73
N ASN A 57 37.94 28.71 39.72
CA ASN A 57 37.04 29.64 39.03
C ASN A 57 37.03 29.40 37.51
N GLN A 58 38.20 29.10 36.92
CA GLN A 58 38.30 28.76 35.50
C GLN A 58 37.63 27.42 35.17
N GLU A 59 37.85 26.38 35.97
CA GLU A 59 37.16 25.08 35.83
C GLU A 59 35.64 25.24 35.96
N LEU A 60 35.18 26.05 36.92
CA LEU A 60 33.76 26.35 37.10
C LEU A 60 33.17 27.04 35.86
N ALA A 61 33.88 28.01 35.29
CA ALA A 61 33.45 28.71 34.09
C ALA A 61 33.36 27.76 32.88
N ASP A 62 34.32 26.86 32.68
CA ASP A 62 34.29 25.87 31.60
C ASP A 62 33.13 24.87 31.77
N LEU A 63 32.93 24.36 32.99
CA LEU A 63 31.81 23.46 33.30
C LEU A 63 30.44 24.12 33.08
N GLN A 64 30.30 25.39 33.46
CA GLN A 64 29.09 26.17 33.21
C GLN A 64 28.84 26.33 31.71
N HIS A 65 29.89 26.63 30.94
CA HIS A 65 29.80 26.75 29.49
C HIS A 65 29.39 25.42 28.82
N ARG A 66 30.05 24.30 29.19
CA ARG A 66 29.67 22.97 28.68
C ARG A 66 28.24 22.62 29.02
N ARG A 67 27.80 22.90 30.25
CA ARG A 67 26.40 22.69 30.64
C ARG A 67 25.43 23.48 29.77
N GLN A 68 25.74 24.75 29.46
CA GLN A 68 24.92 25.57 28.58
C GLN A 68 24.87 24.99 27.15
N LEU A 69 26.00 24.55 26.60
CA LEU A 69 26.07 23.91 25.29
C LEU A 69 25.22 22.64 25.24
N THR A 70 25.38 21.74 26.22
CA THR A 70 24.58 20.51 26.31
C THR A 70 23.10 20.81 26.52
N GLN A 71 22.75 21.85 27.28
CA GLN A 71 21.35 22.28 27.43
C GLN A 71 20.77 22.80 26.11
N ALA A 72 21.54 23.56 25.34
CA ALA A 72 21.11 24.04 24.03
C ALA A 72 20.92 22.87 23.05
N GLU A 73 21.85 21.91 23.02
CA GLU A 73 21.74 20.70 22.20
C GLU A 73 20.53 19.84 22.60
N TYR A 74 20.27 19.67 23.89
CA TYR A 74 19.11 18.94 24.39
C TYR A 74 17.78 19.59 23.96
N VAL A 75 17.69 20.92 23.97
CA VAL A 75 16.50 21.65 23.50
C VAL A 75 16.28 21.40 22.00
N LEU A 76 17.33 21.45 21.18
CA LEU A 76 17.23 21.16 19.74
C LEU A 76 16.78 19.71 19.49
N LEU A 77 17.31 18.75 20.25
CA LEU A 77 16.91 17.35 20.15
C LEU A 77 15.44 17.13 20.51
N LEU A 78 14.94 17.84 21.53
CA LEU A 78 13.53 17.79 21.90
C LEU A 78 12.63 18.33 20.77
N GLU A 79 13.03 19.43 20.14
CA GLU A 79 12.31 19.99 18.99
C GLU A 79 12.30 19.04 17.80
N GLU A 80 13.44 18.40 17.48
CA GLU A 80 13.52 17.37 16.44
C GLU A 80 12.64 16.16 16.76
N HIS A 81 12.67 15.68 18.00
CA HIS A 81 11.82 14.57 18.43
C HIS A 81 10.34 14.93 18.29
N GLU A 82 9.92 16.12 18.73
CA GLU A 82 8.53 16.57 18.57
C GLU A 82 8.13 16.64 17.09
N ARG A 83 9.00 17.18 16.23
CA ARG A 83 8.78 17.22 14.78
C ARG A 83 8.64 15.83 14.17
N LEU A 84 9.49 14.87 14.56
CA LEU A 84 9.41 13.49 14.08
C LEU A 84 8.13 12.80 14.56
N GLN A 85 7.72 13.02 15.81
CA GLN A 85 6.46 12.49 16.33
C GLN A 85 5.26 13.04 15.58
N GLN A 86 5.24 14.35 15.28
CA GLN A 86 4.20 14.95 14.45
C GLN A 86 4.18 14.34 13.05
N ALA A 87 5.35 14.13 12.42
CA ALA A 87 5.45 13.50 11.12
C ALA A 87 4.96 12.03 11.13
N ILE A 88 5.27 11.27 12.18
CA ILE A 88 4.77 9.90 12.36
C ILE A 88 3.24 9.93 12.51
N ALA A 89 2.69 10.79 13.36
CA ALA A 89 1.24 10.89 13.57
C ALA A 89 0.49 11.28 12.28
N GLU A 90 1.07 12.18 11.47
CA GLU A 90 0.53 12.54 10.17
C GLU A 90 0.56 11.35 9.20
N LYS A 91 1.67 10.60 9.16
CA LYS A 91 1.81 9.40 8.33
C LYS A 91 0.86 8.27 8.76
N GLU A 92 0.63 8.09 10.05
CA GLU A 92 -0.36 7.14 10.57
C GLU A 92 -1.77 7.50 10.11
N LYS A 93 -2.12 8.79 10.12
CA LYS A 93 -3.42 9.27 9.61
C LYS A 93 -3.57 9.04 8.11
N GLU A 94 -2.52 9.30 7.33
CA GLU A 94 -2.50 9.04 5.88
C GLU A 94 -2.69 7.54 5.58
N LEU A 95 -1.95 6.68 6.28
CA LEU A 95 -2.07 5.22 6.13
C LEU A 95 -3.45 4.71 6.54
N ALA A 96 -4.08 5.29 7.57
CA ALA A 96 -5.43 4.94 7.98
C ALA A 96 -6.46 5.24 6.87
N LEU A 97 -6.33 6.38 6.19
CA LEU A 97 -7.20 6.73 5.05
C LEU A 97 -7.01 5.76 3.87
N VAL A 98 -5.77 5.46 3.50
CA VAL A 98 -5.47 4.50 2.42
C VAL A 98 -5.98 3.10 2.76
N SER A 99 -5.87 2.70 4.03
CA SER A 99 -6.38 1.41 4.53
C SER A 99 -7.90 1.29 4.42
N ASP A 100 -8.63 2.39 4.66
CA ASP A 100 -10.09 2.47 4.52
C ASP A 100 -10.51 2.43 3.04
N GLU A 101 -9.85 3.20 2.18
CA GLU A 101 -10.06 3.15 0.72
C GLU A 101 -9.82 1.74 0.16
N LEU A 102 -8.73 1.08 0.59
CA LEU A 102 -8.46 -0.30 0.23
C LEU A 102 -9.58 -1.24 0.73
N GLY A 103 -10.11 -1.01 1.93
CA GLY A 103 -11.27 -1.73 2.46
C GLY A 103 -12.50 -1.62 1.55
N ASN A 104 -12.78 -0.44 1.01
CA ASN A 104 -13.87 -0.24 0.07
C ASN A 104 -13.65 -1.00 -1.25
N ILE A 105 -12.40 -1.04 -1.75
CA ILE A 105 -12.03 -1.81 -2.94
C ILE A 105 -12.18 -3.30 -2.67
N GLU A 106 -11.68 -3.80 -1.53
CA GLU A 106 -11.82 -5.19 -1.08
C GLU A 106 -13.29 -5.62 -1.11
N ILE A 107 -14.18 -4.81 -0.52
CA ILE A 107 -15.63 -5.09 -0.53
C ILE A 107 -16.18 -5.11 -1.97
N MET A 108 -15.77 -4.16 -2.82
CA MET A 108 -16.24 -4.10 -4.21
C MET A 108 -15.84 -5.34 -5.02
N ILE A 109 -14.66 -5.89 -4.76
CA ILE A 109 -14.19 -7.14 -5.39
C ILE A 109 -14.67 -8.38 -4.62
N GLY A 110 -15.52 -8.25 -3.61
CA GLY A 110 -16.08 -9.35 -2.83
C GLY A 110 -15.11 -10.03 -1.87
N LEU A 111 -14.11 -9.30 -1.36
CA LEU A 111 -13.26 -9.70 -0.25
C LEU A 111 -13.78 -9.13 1.07
N GLU A 112 -13.46 -9.82 2.17
CA GLU A 112 -13.68 -9.30 3.52
C GLU A 112 -12.57 -8.30 3.87
N SER A 113 -12.96 -7.09 4.29
CA SER A 113 -12.00 -6.10 4.78
C SER A 113 -11.43 -6.55 6.12
N ASN A 114 -10.10 -6.59 6.23
CA ASN A 114 -9.40 -6.93 7.47
C ASN A 114 -8.36 -5.86 7.82
N PRO A 115 -8.76 -4.77 8.50
CA PRO A 115 -7.87 -3.65 8.85
C PRO A 115 -6.69 -4.04 9.75
N GLY A 116 -6.74 -5.19 10.42
CA GLY A 116 -5.67 -5.65 11.32
C GLY A 116 -4.49 -6.32 10.61
N THR A 117 -4.58 -6.54 9.29
CA THR A 117 -3.50 -7.18 8.51
C THR A 117 -2.62 -6.11 7.87
N ASP A 118 -1.34 -6.41 7.64
CA ASP A 118 -0.40 -5.53 6.93
C ASP A 118 -1.00 -5.05 5.60
N ILE A 119 -0.96 -3.73 5.39
CA ILE A 119 -1.54 -3.07 4.22
C ILE A 119 -0.94 -3.59 2.90
N LYS A 120 0.34 -3.99 2.89
CA LYS A 120 0.99 -4.56 1.70
C LYS A 120 0.39 -5.91 1.34
N VAL A 121 0.19 -6.76 2.33
CA VAL A 121 -0.40 -8.11 2.14
C VAL A 121 -1.84 -7.99 1.63
N ARG A 122 -2.60 -7.06 2.20
CA ARG A 122 -3.97 -6.75 1.75
C ARG A 122 -3.99 -6.26 0.32
N LEU A 123 -3.13 -5.29 -0.01
CA LEU A 123 -3.02 -4.73 -1.35
C LEU A 123 -2.64 -5.81 -2.39
N ASP A 124 -1.67 -6.65 -2.08
CA ASP A 124 -1.24 -7.75 -2.96
C ASP A 124 -2.39 -8.75 -3.19
N THR A 125 -3.09 -9.13 -2.12
CA THR A 125 -4.22 -10.06 -2.17
C THR A 125 -5.39 -9.48 -2.96
N ALA A 126 -5.74 -8.22 -2.69
CA ALA A 126 -6.80 -7.50 -3.39
C ALA A 126 -6.46 -7.36 -4.88
N SER A 127 -5.23 -6.98 -5.20
CA SER A 127 -4.77 -6.84 -6.59
C SER A 127 -4.82 -8.17 -7.34
N GLN A 128 -4.30 -9.26 -6.75
CA GLN A 128 -4.34 -10.58 -7.36
C GLN A 128 -5.77 -11.06 -7.59
N THR A 129 -6.64 -10.90 -6.59
CA THR A 129 -8.05 -11.28 -6.66
C THR A 129 -8.79 -10.47 -7.73
N ALA A 130 -8.58 -9.16 -7.76
CA ALA A 130 -9.20 -8.28 -8.75
C ALA A 130 -8.80 -8.66 -10.17
N ILE A 131 -7.52 -8.94 -10.41
CA ILE A 131 -7.01 -9.38 -11.71
C ILE A 131 -7.64 -10.72 -12.11
N GLU A 132 -7.69 -11.70 -11.20
CA GLU A 132 -8.27 -13.02 -11.47
C GLU A 132 -9.75 -12.90 -11.89
N LYS A 133 -10.54 -12.14 -11.12
CA LYS A 133 -11.96 -11.89 -11.41
C LYS A 133 -12.13 -11.12 -12.72
N MET A 134 -11.27 -10.15 -13.01
CA MET A 134 -11.35 -9.37 -14.24
C MET A 134 -11.04 -10.20 -15.48
N ILE A 135 -10.00 -11.05 -15.44
CA ILE A 135 -9.68 -11.98 -16.52
C ILE A 135 -10.87 -12.93 -16.78
N MET A 136 -11.49 -13.43 -15.72
CA MET A 136 -12.67 -14.28 -15.81
C MET A 136 -13.84 -13.57 -16.51
N LEU A 137 -14.19 -12.36 -16.06
CA LEU A 137 -15.28 -11.57 -16.64
C LEU A 137 -15.01 -11.09 -18.07
N GLN A 138 -13.75 -10.91 -18.46
CA GLN A 138 -13.35 -10.59 -19.83
C GLN A 138 -13.34 -11.82 -20.74
N SER A 139 -12.95 -12.99 -20.21
CA SER A 139 -12.75 -14.20 -21.00
C SER A 139 -14.00 -15.06 -21.17
N ILE A 140 -14.95 -14.95 -20.23
CA ILE A 140 -16.18 -15.73 -20.21
C ILE A 140 -17.35 -14.77 -20.40
N PRO A 141 -18.36 -15.11 -21.23
CA PRO A 141 -19.52 -14.26 -21.47
C PRO A 141 -20.14 -13.74 -20.18
N SER A 142 -20.26 -12.42 -20.04
CA SER A 142 -20.91 -11.81 -18.88
C SER A 142 -21.61 -10.50 -19.24
N GLY A 143 -22.66 -10.16 -18.51
CA GLY A 143 -23.46 -8.96 -18.75
C GLY A 143 -24.40 -9.09 -19.96
N TYR A 144 -25.24 -8.08 -20.15
CA TYR A 144 -26.21 -8.05 -21.23
C TYR A 144 -25.57 -7.65 -22.57
N PRO A 145 -25.91 -8.32 -23.68
CA PRO A 145 -25.41 -7.98 -25.02
C PRO A 145 -26.08 -6.73 -25.62
N VAL A 146 -27.14 -6.22 -25.00
CA VAL A 146 -27.90 -5.03 -25.39
C VAL A 146 -28.34 -4.29 -24.14
N GLU A 147 -28.70 -3.00 -24.27
CA GLU A 147 -29.39 -2.28 -23.20
C GLU A 147 -30.66 -3.05 -22.77
N TYR A 148 -30.76 -3.39 -21.48
CA TYR A 148 -31.82 -4.27 -21.00
C TYR A 148 -33.18 -3.56 -20.98
N ARG A 149 -34.11 -4.02 -21.83
CA ARG A 149 -35.51 -3.54 -21.90
C ARG A 149 -36.54 -4.63 -21.60
N GLY A 150 -36.08 -5.72 -20.99
CA GLY A 150 -36.87 -6.89 -20.63
C GLY A 150 -36.62 -8.10 -21.54
N LYS A 151 -36.82 -9.28 -20.96
CA LYS A 151 -36.80 -10.57 -21.65
C LYS A 151 -38.19 -10.87 -22.23
N THR A 152 -38.24 -11.24 -23.51
CA THR A 152 -39.48 -11.68 -24.18
C THR A 152 -39.60 -13.20 -24.19
N SER A 153 -38.49 -13.94 -24.10
CA SER A 153 -38.53 -15.40 -23.99
C SER A 153 -37.33 -15.99 -23.25
N SER A 154 -37.58 -17.02 -22.45
CA SER A 154 -36.57 -17.75 -21.67
C SER A 154 -35.99 -18.94 -22.43
N PHE A 155 -34.81 -19.38 -22.00
CA PHE A 155 -34.20 -20.63 -22.40
C PHE A 155 -35.05 -21.84 -21.97
N GLY A 156 -35.03 -22.92 -22.77
CA GLY A 156 -35.71 -24.18 -22.44
C GLY A 156 -36.94 -24.48 -23.30
N TYR A 157 -37.71 -25.52 -22.91
CA TYR A 157 -38.87 -25.96 -23.69
C TYR A 157 -40.05 -24.99 -23.58
N ARG A 158 -40.55 -24.52 -24.73
CA ARG A 158 -41.71 -23.63 -24.82
C ARG A 158 -42.52 -23.88 -26.09
N THR A 159 -43.71 -23.31 -26.19
CA THR A 159 -44.46 -23.27 -27.46
C THR A 159 -43.77 -22.27 -28.39
N HIS A 160 -43.40 -22.72 -29.59
CA HIS A 160 -42.75 -21.89 -30.59
C HIS A 160 -43.74 -20.83 -31.11
N PRO A 161 -43.42 -19.52 -31.07
CA PRO A 161 -44.38 -18.46 -31.37
C PRO A 161 -44.87 -18.48 -32.81
N VAL A 162 -43.99 -18.84 -33.75
CA VAL A 162 -44.33 -18.95 -35.19
C VAL A 162 -44.95 -20.31 -35.55
N LYS A 163 -44.41 -21.43 -35.05
CA LYS A 163 -44.82 -22.78 -35.45
C LYS A 163 -45.98 -23.36 -34.64
N GLY A 164 -46.29 -22.79 -33.46
CA GLY A 164 -47.33 -23.30 -32.55
C GLY A 164 -47.00 -24.63 -31.85
N THR A 165 -45.86 -25.24 -32.13
CA THR A 165 -45.44 -26.54 -31.58
C THR A 165 -44.49 -26.37 -30.39
N ARG A 166 -44.47 -27.34 -29.48
CA ARG A 166 -43.47 -27.38 -28.40
C ARG A 166 -42.07 -27.56 -29.00
N ALA A 167 -41.18 -26.61 -28.74
CA ALA A 167 -39.81 -26.60 -29.23
C ALA A 167 -38.85 -26.18 -28.12
N PHE A 168 -37.60 -26.64 -28.20
CA PHE A 168 -36.56 -26.20 -27.29
C PHE A 168 -35.99 -24.86 -27.76
N HIS A 169 -36.02 -23.85 -26.88
CA HIS A 169 -35.41 -22.56 -27.11
C HIS A 169 -33.99 -22.55 -26.57
N SER A 170 -33.05 -22.28 -27.46
CA SER A 170 -31.62 -22.46 -27.23
C SER A 170 -30.89 -21.29 -26.62
N GLY A 171 -31.60 -20.19 -26.41
CA GLY A 171 -31.08 -18.96 -25.84
C GLY A 171 -32.18 -18.19 -25.12
N VAL A 172 -32.00 -16.88 -25.04
CA VAL A 172 -32.99 -15.92 -24.55
C VAL A 172 -33.33 -14.93 -25.65
N ASP A 173 -34.58 -14.50 -25.65
CA ASP A 173 -35.03 -13.43 -26.54
C ASP A 173 -35.14 -12.15 -25.71
N LEU A 174 -34.42 -11.11 -26.12
CA LEU A 174 -34.35 -9.81 -25.44
C LEU A 174 -35.08 -8.75 -26.26
N ARG A 175 -35.93 -7.96 -25.61
CA ARG A 175 -36.65 -6.87 -26.25
C ARG A 175 -35.66 -5.84 -26.79
N ALA A 176 -35.58 -5.73 -28.10
CA ALA A 176 -34.68 -4.80 -28.79
C ALA A 176 -35.35 -4.31 -30.07
N PRO A 177 -35.76 -3.03 -30.17
CA PRO A 177 -36.20 -2.43 -31.42
C PRO A 177 -35.16 -2.64 -32.53
N MET A 178 -35.58 -2.70 -33.80
CA MET A 178 -34.63 -2.79 -34.91
C MET A 178 -33.59 -1.66 -34.86
N GLY A 179 -32.33 -1.98 -35.14
CA GLY A 179 -31.23 -1.03 -35.10
C GLY A 179 -30.65 -0.79 -33.71
N THR A 180 -31.02 -1.56 -32.67
CA THR A 180 -30.43 -1.42 -31.33
C THR A 180 -28.99 -1.96 -31.36
N PRO A 181 -27.97 -1.21 -30.87
CA PRO A 181 -26.59 -1.68 -30.80
C PRO A 181 -26.44 -2.97 -29.99
N VAL A 182 -25.72 -3.94 -30.54
CA VAL A 182 -25.44 -5.25 -29.92
C VAL A 182 -23.93 -5.35 -29.65
N TYR A 183 -23.57 -5.77 -28.45
CA TYR A 183 -22.19 -5.78 -27.96
C TYR A 183 -21.69 -7.19 -27.63
N ALA A 184 -20.38 -7.40 -27.81
CA ALA A 184 -19.70 -8.62 -27.39
C ALA A 184 -19.73 -8.76 -25.86
N THR A 185 -20.08 -9.94 -25.35
CA THR A 185 -20.19 -10.18 -23.90
C THR A 185 -18.90 -10.71 -23.27
N ALA A 186 -17.89 -11.03 -24.09
CA ALA A 186 -16.54 -11.39 -23.71
C ALA A 186 -15.58 -11.17 -24.88
N ASP A 187 -14.28 -11.14 -24.57
CA ASP A 187 -13.20 -11.12 -25.55
C ASP A 187 -13.25 -12.39 -26.42
N GLY A 188 -12.93 -12.26 -27.70
CA GLY A 188 -12.98 -13.39 -28.60
C GLY A 188 -12.63 -13.07 -30.05
N VAL A 189 -12.91 -14.05 -30.90
CA VAL A 189 -12.78 -13.95 -32.35
C VAL A 189 -14.12 -14.24 -33.01
N VAL A 190 -14.48 -13.45 -34.02
CA VAL A 190 -15.71 -13.64 -34.78
C VAL A 190 -15.55 -14.86 -35.69
N GLU A 191 -16.18 -15.97 -35.33
CA GLU A 191 -16.21 -17.20 -36.15
C GLU A 191 -17.18 -17.09 -37.32
N TRP A 192 -18.23 -16.27 -37.19
CA TRP A 192 -19.24 -16.11 -38.22
C TRP A 192 -19.91 -14.74 -38.14
N ALA A 193 -20.13 -14.10 -39.29
CA ALA A 193 -20.89 -12.85 -39.42
C ALA A 193 -21.58 -12.81 -40.80
N ALA A 194 -22.68 -13.54 -40.94
CA ALA A 194 -23.43 -13.66 -42.19
C ALA A 194 -24.84 -14.23 -41.95
N TYR A 195 -25.68 -14.20 -42.99
CA TYR A 195 -27.00 -14.84 -42.96
C TYR A 195 -26.86 -16.37 -42.85
N HIS A 196 -27.44 -16.96 -41.81
CA HIS A 196 -27.34 -18.39 -41.50
C HIS A 196 -28.69 -19.11 -41.71
N LYS A 197 -28.92 -19.56 -42.95
CA LYS A 197 -30.22 -20.09 -43.40
C LYS A 197 -30.72 -21.30 -42.61
N SER A 198 -29.83 -22.20 -42.19
CA SER A 198 -30.19 -23.48 -41.56
C SER A 198 -30.57 -23.38 -40.07
N SER A 199 -30.15 -22.32 -39.36
CA SER A 199 -30.45 -22.17 -37.92
C SER A 199 -31.83 -21.56 -37.65
N GLY A 200 -32.41 -20.88 -38.64
CA GLY A 200 -33.59 -20.03 -38.42
C GLY A 200 -33.28 -18.70 -37.72
N LEU A 201 -32.02 -18.41 -37.37
CA LEU A 201 -31.62 -17.18 -36.71
C LEU A 201 -31.43 -15.99 -37.68
N GLY A 202 -31.51 -16.20 -39.00
CA GLY A 202 -31.34 -15.12 -39.97
C GLY A 202 -29.90 -14.61 -39.99
N ASN A 203 -29.72 -13.28 -39.97
CA ASN A 203 -28.39 -12.68 -39.79
C ASN A 203 -27.86 -13.02 -38.40
N LEU A 204 -26.66 -13.60 -38.38
CA LEU A 204 -26.07 -14.20 -37.19
C LEU A 204 -24.62 -13.75 -37.05
N VAL A 205 -24.26 -13.36 -35.83
CA VAL A 205 -22.86 -13.26 -35.38
C VAL A 205 -22.58 -14.40 -34.40
N ILE A 206 -21.46 -15.09 -34.58
CA ILE A 206 -20.95 -16.11 -33.65
C ILE A 206 -19.56 -15.66 -33.20
N ILE A 207 -19.35 -15.57 -31.89
CA ILE A 207 -18.05 -15.22 -31.31
C ILE A 207 -17.54 -16.39 -30.49
N SER A 208 -16.31 -16.80 -30.77
CA SER A 208 -15.58 -17.80 -30.00
C SER A 208 -14.77 -17.10 -28.93
N HIS A 209 -14.92 -17.55 -27.70
CA HIS A 209 -14.28 -16.99 -26.54
C HIS A 209 -13.25 -17.97 -25.96
N ASN A 210 -12.51 -17.50 -24.97
CA ASN A 210 -11.61 -18.35 -24.22
C ASN A 210 -12.35 -19.50 -23.52
N PHE A 211 -11.60 -20.54 -23.15
CA PHE A 211 -12.10 -21.68 -22.37
C PHE A 211 -13.27 -22.45 -23.01
N GLY A 212 -13.42 -22.37 -24.35
CA GLY A 212 -14.42 -23.13 -25.10
C GLY A 212 -15.83 -22.57 -25.02
N PHE A 213 -15.99 -21.30 -24.61
CA PHE A 213 -17.25 -20.59 -24.68
C PHE A 213 -17.52 -20.03 -26.08
N THR A 214 -18.78 -19.98 -26.47
CA THR A 214 -19.21 -19.38 -27.74
C THR A 214 -20.53 -18.66 -27.53
N THR A 215 -20.70 -17.49 -28.13
CA THR A 215 -21.95 -16.73 -28.08
C THR A 215 -22.55 -16.56 -29.46
N TYR A 216 -23.88 -16.56 -29.51
CA TYR A 216 -24.65 -16.40 -30.75
C TYR A 216 -25.55 -15.18 -30.61
N TYR A 217 -25.58 -14.34 -31.65
CA TYR A 217 -26.39 -13.13 -31.73
C TYR A 217 -27.24 -13.21 -33.00
N GLY A 218 -28.52 -13.57 -32.84
CA GLY A 218 -29.44 -13.86 -33.94
C GLY A 218 -30.44 -12.74 -34.21
N HIS A 219 -31.15 -12.90 -35.32
CA HIS A 219 -32.18 -12.01 -35.85
C HIS A 219 -31.67 -10.59 -36.17
N LEU A 220 -30.38 -10.45 -36.48
CA LEU A 220 -29.74 -9.16 -36.67
C LEU A 220 -30.22 -8.43 -37.93
N ASP A 221 -30.06 -7.11 -37.95
CA ASP A 221 -30.33 -6.25 -39.11
C ASP A 221 -29.06 -6.09 -39.95
N ARG A 222 -27.98 -5.60 -39.32
CA ARG A 222 -26.69 -5.33 -39.95
C ARG A 222 -25.52 -5.68 -39.03
N PHE A 223 -24.37 -5.97 -39.63
CA PHE A 223 -23.13 -6.31 -38.94
C PHE A 223 -22.24 -5.08 -38.77
N ALA A 224 -21.52 -4.98 -37.64
CA ALA A 224 -20.44 -4.01 -37.43
C ALA A 224 -19.05 -4.67 -37.47
N VAL A 225 -19.00 -6.01 -37.54
CA VAL A 225 -17.79 -6.83 -37.62
C VAL A 225 -17.89 -7.83 -38.77
N LYS A 226 -16.75 -8.41 -39.14
CA LYS A 226 -16.63 -9.50 -40.13
C LYS A 226 -15.97 -10.73 -39.50
N MET A 227 -16.13 -11.88 -40.15
CA MET A 227 -15.45 -13.12 -39.77
C MET A 227 -13.93 -12.91 -39.69
N GLY A 228 -13.32 -13.40 -38.62
CA GLY A 228 -11.89 -13.28 -38.32
C GLY A 228 -11.50 -12.04 -37.51
N ASP A 229 -12.42 -11.09 -37.26
CA ASP A 229 -12.14 -9.95 -36.40
C ASP A 229 -11.95 -10.38 -34.94
N PHE A 230 -10.98 -9.77 -34.27
CA PHE A 230 -10.86 -9.84 -32.82
C PHE A 230 -11.74 -8.78 -32.19
N VAL A 231 -12.50 -9.17 -31.17
CA VAL A 231 -13.40 -8.29 -30.42
C VAL A 231 -13.08 -8.35 -28.94
N ARG A 232 -13.19 -7.21 -28.28
CA ARG A 232 -13.14 -7.09 -26.83
C ARG A 232 -14.55 -7.07 -26.27
N LYS A 233 -14.68 -7.47 -25.01
CA LYS A 233 -15.91 -7.28 -24.25
C LYS A 233 -16.38 -5.83 -24.36
N GLY A 234 -17.65 -5.65 -24.75
CA GLY A 234 -18.26 -4.33 -24.92
C GLY A 234 -18.11 -3.74 -26.32
N ASP A 235 -17.36 -4.37 -27.23
CA ASP A 235 -17.28 -3.89 -28.62
C ASP A 235 -18.62 -4.03 -29.33
N LEU A 236 -18.95 -3.03 -30.16
CA LEU A 236 -20.12 -3.06 -31.03
C LEU A 236 -19.91 -4.10 -32.14
N ILE A 237 -20.77 -5.11 -32.19
CA ILE A 237 -20.65 -6.21 -33.15
C ILE A 237 -21.75 -6.23 -34.22
N ALA A 238 -22.93 -5.72 -33.90
CA ALA A 238 -24.06 -5.72 -34.81
C ALA A 238 -25.16 -4.78 -34.32
N TYR A 239 -26.27 -4.78 -35.05
CA TYR A 239 -27.50 -4.16 -34.62
C TYR A 239 -28.66 -5.16 -34.70
N SER A 240 -29.54 -5.14 -33.70
CA SER A 240 -30.71 -6.01 -33.63
C SER A 240 -31.65 -5.78 -34.82
N GLY A 241 -32.41 -6.80 -35.19
CA GLY A 241 -33.28 -6.76 -36.35
C GLY A 241 -34.54 -7.61 -36.16
N ASN A 242 -34.99 -8.19 -37.28
CA ASN A 242 -36.11 -9.12 -37.32
C ASN A 242 -35.93 -10.16 -38.45
N THR A 243 -34.69 -10.54 -38.75
CA THR A 243 -34.38 -11.47 -39.86
C THR A 243 -34.57 -12.93 -39.44
N GLY A 244 -34.74 -13.84 -40.41
CA GLY A 244 -34.93 -15.26 -40.13
C GLY A 244 -36.32 -15.59 -39.57
N LEU A 245 -36.41 -16.63 -38.75
CA LEU A 245 -37.66 -17.11 -38.16
C LEU A 245 -38.00 -16.34 -36.89
N SER A 246 -38.42 -15.08 -37.05
CA SER A 246 -38.78 -14.18 -35.94
C SER A 246 -40.22 -13.68 -36.08
N SER A 247 -40.92 -13.53 -34.94
CA SER A 247 -42.29 -12.97 -34.88
C SER A 247 -42.33 -11.45 -34.71
N GLY A 248 -41.20 -10.80 -34.45
CA GLY A 248 -41.10 -9.36 -34.27
C GLY A 248 -39.71 -8.92 -33.78
N PRO A 249 -39.38 -7.62 -33.79
CA PRO A 249 -38.03 -7.14 -33.47
C PRO A 249 -37.56 -7.53 -32.06
N HIS A 250 -36.45 -8.26 -32.00
CA HIS A 250 -35.77 -8.66 -30.77
C HIS A 250 -34.33 -9.11 -31.07
N LEU A 251 -33.52 -9.28 -30.02
CA LEU A 251 -32.25 -9.99 -30.11
C LEU A 251 -32.42 -11.40 -29.57
N HIS A 252 -32.03 -12.41 -30.34
CA HIS A 252 -31.84 -13.76 -29.83
C HIS A 252 -30.38 -13.93 -29.39
N TYR A 253 -30.15 -14.35 -28.15
CA TYR A 253 -28.82 -14.50 -27.57
C TYR A 253 -28.63 -15.91 -26.99
N GLU A 254 -27.58 -16.62 -27.40
CA GLU A 254 -27.19 -17.90 -26.81
C GLU A 254 -25.81 -17.83 -26.17
N VAL A 255 -25.62 -18.60 -25.10
CA VAL A 255 -24.31 -18.94 -24.54
C VAL A 255 -24.11 -20.44 -24.69
N ARG A 256 -22.94 -20.85 -25.19
CA ARG A 256 -22.56 -22.25 -25.33
C ARG A 256 -21.20 -22.48 -24.68
N HIS A 257 -21.00 -23.72 -24.21
CA HIS A 257 -19.70 -24.19 -23.74
C HIS A 257 -19.45 -25.57 -24.33
N LEU A 258 -18.36 -25.72 -25.09
CA LEU A 258 -18.01 -26.94 -25.82
C LEU A 258 -19.20 -27.47 -26.64
N GLN A 259 -19.81 -26.58 -27.44
CA GLN A 259 -21.00 -26.83 -28.27
C GLN A 259 -22.31 -27.10 -27.51
N ARG A 260 -22.29 -27.27 -26.19
CA ARG A 260 -23.49 -27.45 -25.40
C ARG A 260 -24.14 -26.10 -25.09
N ARG A 261 -25.44 -25.98 -25.36
CA ARG A 261 -26.25 -24.80 -25.06
C ARG A 261 -26.47 -24.67 -23.56
N LEU A 262 -26.13 -23.51 -23.01
CA LEU A 262 -26.32 -23.16 -21.61
C LEU A 262 -27.47 -22.17 -21.48
N ASP A 263 -27.99 -22.00 -20.26
CA ASP A 263 -28.93 -20.92 -19.99
C ASP A 263 -28.15 -19.60 -19.99
N PRO A 264 -28.44 -18.62 -20.85
CA PRO A 264 -27.75 -17.34 -20.86
C PRO A 264 -28.03 -16.45 -19.64
N GLU A 265 -29.14 -16.68 -18.91
CA GLU A 265 -29.59 -15.78 -17.84
C GLU A 265 -28.55 -15.59 -16.72
N PRO A 266 -27.94 -16.66 -16.15
CA PRO A 266 -26.88 -16.49 -15.15
C PRO A 266 -25.68 -15.70 -15.67
N PHE A 267 -25.29 -15.88 -16.93
CA PHE A 267 -24.17 -15.15 -17.55
C PHE A 267 -24.51 -13.66 -17.73
N MET A 268 -25.73 -13.33 -18.13
CA MET A 268 -26.16 -11.93 -18.28
C MET A 268 -26.21 -11.17 -16.96
N GLN A 269 -26.51 -11.85 -15.86
CA GLN A 269 -26.53 -11.28 -14.50
C GLN A 269 -25.14 -11.27 -13.85
N TRP A 270 -24.20 -12.06 -14.37
CA TRP A 270 -22.87 -12.20 -13.80
C TRP A 270 -22.08 -10.90 -13.94
N SER A 271 -21.58 -10.42 -12.81
CA SER A 271 -20.84 -9.17 -12.66
C SER A 271 -19.88 -9.31 -11.48
N LEU A 272 -19.01 -8.32 -11.29
CA LEU A 272 -18.07 -8.30 -10.16
C LEU A 272 -18.81 -8.36 -8.80
N ALA A 273 -19.93 -7.66 -8.68
CA ALA A 273 -20.76 -7.66 -7.46
C ALA A 273 -21.52 -8.98 -7.23
N GLN A 274 -21.83 -9.72 -8.30
CA GLN A 274 -22.56 -11.00 -8.24
C GLN A 274 -21.69 -12.16 -8.74
N TYR A 275 -20.40 -12.13 -8.37
CA TYR A 275 -19.39 -13.01 -8.96
C TYR A 275 -19.68 -14.50 -8.74
N ASP A 276 -20.10 -14.89 -7.53
CA ASP A 276 -20.28 -16.31 -7.20
C ASP A 276 -21.57 -16.91 -7.79
N SER A 277 -22.53 -16.04 -8.15
CA SER A 277 -23.87 -16.46 -8.59
C SER A 277 -23.85 -17.33 -9.86
N LEU A 278 -22.87 -17.14 -10.75
CA LEU A 278 -22.77 -17.95 -11.96
C LEU A 278 -22.39 -19.39 -11.63
N PHE A 279 -21.46 -19.58 -10.70
CA PHE A 279 -20.94 -20.91 -10.35
C PHE A 279 -21.99 -21.76 -9.63
N GLU A 280 -22.84 -21.11 -8.83
CA GLU A 280 -23.97 -21.75 -8.15
C GLU A 280 -25.08 -22.14 -9.15
N LYS A 281 -25.43 -21.24 -10.08
CA LYS A 281 -26.56 -21.43 -11.00
C LYS A 281 -26.24 -22.35 -12.17
N GLU A 282 -25.00 -22.36 -12.66
CA GLU A 282 -24.60 -23.13 -13.85
C GLU A 282 -23.60 -24.25 -13.49
N THR A 283 -24.09 -25.35 -12.94
CA THR A 283 -23.25 -26.47 -12.46
C THR A 283 -22.73 -27.37 -13.57
N ARG A 284 -23.16 -27.18 -14.83
CA ARG A 284 -22.77 -28.09 -15.92
C ARG A 284 -21.34 -27.82 -16.40
N VAL A 285 -20.77 -26.65 -16.09
CA VAL A 285 -19.38 -26.29 -16.39
C VAL A 285 -18.49 -26.68 -15.20
N LYS A 286 -17.32 -27.25 -15.47
CA LYS A 286 -16.36 -27.65 -14.42
C LYS A 286 -15.54 -26.44 -13.94
N TRP A 287 -16.16 -25.56 -13.17
CA TRP A 287 -15.57 -24.28 -12.75
C TRP A 287 -14.23 -24.41 -12.03
N ASP A 288 -14.05 -25.39 -11.15
CA ASP A 288 -12.77 -25.61 -10.45
C ASP A 288 -11.60 -25.89 -11.40
N SER A 289 -11.88 -26.54 -12.53
CA SER A 289 -10.84 -26.83 -13.52
C SER A 289 -10.51 -25.59 -14.34
N LEU A 290 -11.52 -24.78 -14.66
CA LEU A 290 -11.34 -23.53 -15.38
C LEU A 290 -10.61 -22.49 -14.52
N ALA A 291 -11.03 -22.32 -13.26
CA ALA A 291 -10.39 -21.41 -12.30
C ALA A 291 -8.91 -21.73 -12.14
N ARG A 292 -8.55 -23.02 -12.03
CA ARG A 292 -7.14 -23.45 -12.01
C ARG A 292 -6.40 -23.09 -13.29
N ALA A 293 -7.00 -23.30 -14.46
CA ALA A 293 -6.38 -22.93 -15.74
C ALA A 293 -6.14 -21.42 -15.87
N VAL A 294 -7.07 -20.60 -15.36
CA VAL A 294 -6.93 -19.13 -15.32
C VAL A 294 -5.79 -18.74 -14.39
N LYS A 295 -5.76 -19.31 -13.18
CA LYS A 295 -4.71 -19.08 -12.19
C LYS A 295 -3.32 -19.45 -12.70
N GLU A 296 -3.19 -20.60 -13.37
CA GLU A 296 -1.94 -21.02 -14.00
C GLU A 296 -1.50 -20.01 -15.06
N ARG A 297 -2.40 -19.59 -15.95
CA ARG A 297 -2.10 -18.59 -16.99
C ARG A 297 -1.66 -17.25 -16.39
N TYR A 298 -2.30 -16.81 -15.31
CA TYR A 298 -1.92 -15.60 -14.60
C TYR A 298 -0.53 -15.71 -13.95
N SER A 299 -0.24 -16.81 -13.26
CA SER A 299 1.06 -17.01 -12.60
C SER A 299 2.24 -16.93 -13.57
N LEU A 300 2.03 -17.31 -14.84
CA LEU A 300 3.02 -17.20 -15.91
C LEU A 300 3.20 -15.75 -16.39
N VAL A 301 2.12 -14.96 -16.47
CA VAL A 301 2.19 -13.53 -16.81
C VAL A 301 2.91 -12.75 -15.71
N GLY A 302 2.59 -13.01 -14.44
CA GLY A 302 3.28 -12.39 -13.30
C GLY A 302 4.79 -12.67 -13.31
N ARG A 303 5.20 -13.91 -13.57
CA ARG A 303 6.63 -14.27 -13.73
C ARG A 303 7.31 -13.56 -14.90
N ARG A 304 6.59 -13.34 -16.01
CA ARG A 304 7.16 -12.67 -17.19
C ARG A 304 7.37 -11.18 -16.93
N LEU A 305 6.45 -10.53 -16.23
CA LEU A 305 6.57 -9.13 -15.84
C LEU A 305 7.72 -8.92 -14.84
N SER A 306 7.86 -9.79 -13.83
CA SER A 306 8.97 -9.70 -12.88
C SER A 306 10.34 -9.89 -13.55
N LEU A 307 10.43 -10.74 -14.57
CA LEU A 307 11.66 -10.93 -15.35
C LEU A 307 12.00 -9.71 -16.21
N LEU A 308 10.99 -9.02 -16.75
CA LEU A 308 11.18 -7.78 -17.52
C LEU A 308 11.63 -6.63 -16.62
N GLU A 309 11.03 -6.48 -15.44
CA GLU A 309 11.44 -5.48 -14.44
C GLU A 309 12.87 -5.73 -13.96
N ALA A 310 13.24 -6.97 -13.63
CA ALA A 310 14.61 -7.33 -13.25
C ALA A 310 15.63 -6.99 -14.36
N SER A 311 15.27 -7.23 -15.64
CA SER A 311 16.15 -6.88 -16.77
C SER A 311 16.25 -5.38 -17.06
N SER A 312 15.31 -4.58 -16.56
CA SER A 312 15.30 -3.11 -16.74
C SER A 312 16.10 -2.36 -15.69
N VAL A 313 16.41 -2.99 -14.56
CA VAL A 313 17.23 -2.41 -13.47
C VAL A 313 18.73 -2.62 -13.72
N GLU A 314 19.10 -3.51 -14.64
CA GLU A 314 20.49 -3.82 -14.99
C GLU A 314 21.04 -3.01 -16.19
N ASN A 315 20.27 -2.07 -16.77
CA ASN A 315 20.68 -1.22 -17.89
C ASN A 315 20.74 0.27 -17.54
#